data_AF-A0A973D181-F1
#
_entry.id   AF-A0A973D181-F1
#
_cell.length_a   1.000
_cell.length_b   1.000
_cell.length_c   1.000
_cell.angle_alpha   90.00
_cell.angle_beta   90.00
_cell.angle_gamma   90.00
#
_symmetry.space_group_name_H-M   'P 1'
#
loop_
_entity.id
_entity.type
_entity.pdbx_description
1 polymer ?
#
loop_
_entity_poly.entity_id
_entity_poly.type
_entity_poly.pdbx_seq_one_letter_code
_entity_poly.pdbx_strand_id
1 'polypeptide(L)'
;LLFTAEVADELLATAKQRVHEATDLFQFTEVINSSYSYQEKEGLIESLWKVAYSDNQLDKYEEHMVRRIADLLYVAHSDFMQSKNRIKASC
;
A
#
# COMPACT_ATOMS: atom_id res chain seq x y z
N LEU A 1 26.90 15.95 -24.51
CA LEU A 1 26.03 14.79 -24.17
C LEU A 1 26.72 14.02 -23.07
N LEU A 2 25.96 13.50 -22.12
CA LEU A 2 26.26 12.46 -21.11
C LEU A 2 25.67 12.93 -19.76
N PHE A 3 24.35 12.97 -19.58
CA PHE A 3 23.52 11.79 -19.34
C PHE A 3 24.17 10.46 -19.78
N THR A 4 25.21 10.02 -19.06
CA THR A 4 25.59 8.59 -19.07
C THR A 4 24.43 7.79 -18.47
N ALA A 5 24.32 6.51 -18.82
CA ALA A 5 23.34 5.62 -18.21
C ALA A 5 23.46 5.62 -16.67
N GLU A 6 24.69 5.63 -16.14
CA GLU A 6 24.94 5.73 -14.69
C GLU A 6 24.40 7.02 -14.06
N VAL A 7 24.63 8.19 -14.68
CA VAL A 7 24.13 9.48 -14.14
C VAL A 7 22.60 9.56 -14.26
N ALA A 8 22.02 8.97 -15.30
CA ALA A 8 20.58 8.86 -15.45
C ALA A 8 19.96 7.93 -14.38
N ASP A 9 20.61 6.81 -14.05
CA ASP A 9 20.18 5.89 -12.99
C ASP A 9 20.34 6.49 -11.59
N GLU A 10 21.40 7.25 -11.32
CA GLU A 10 21.59 8.00 -10.08
C GLU A 10 20.51 9.09 -9.88
N LEU A 11 20.19 9.84 -10.94
CA LEU A 11 19.12 10.83 -10.92
C LEU A 11 17.74 10.18 -10.75
N LEU A 12 17.51 9.02 -11.36
CA LEU A 12 16.27 8.26 -11.23
C LEU A 12 16.12 7.66 -9.82
N ALA A 13 17.20 7.13 -9.23
CA ALA A 13 17.24 6.64 -7.86
C ALA A 13 16.94 7.79 -6.87
N THR A 14 17.53 8.96 -7.09
CA THR A 14 17.30 10.16 -6.26
C THR A 14 15.87 10.68 -6.40
N ALA A 15 15.30 10.69 -7.61
CA ALA A 15 13.90 11.09 -7.84
C ALA A 15 12.90 10.10 -7.22
N LYS A 16 13.17 8.79 -7.26
CA LYS A 16 12.37 7.77 -6.56
C LYS A 16 12.46 7.90 -5.04
N GLN A 17 13.64 8.23 -4.53
CA GLN A 17 13.86 8.48 -3.10
C GLN A 17 13.10 9.73 -2.62
N ARG A 18 13.03 10.80 -3.42
CA ARG A 18 12.22 11.99 -3.06
C ARG A 18 10.70 11.82 -3.22
N VAL A 19 10.26 11.01 -4.18
CA VAL A 19 8.83 10.65 -4.33
C VAL A 19 8.37 9.74 -3.17
N HIS A 20 9.26 8.89 -2.66
CA HIS A 20 9.10 8.11 -1.43
C HIS A 20 9.06 9.00 -0.17
N GLU A 21 9.91 10.03 -0.08
CA GLU A 21 9.95 10.99 1.04
C GLU A 21 8.74 11.95 1.11
N ALA A 22 7.97 12.15 0.03
CA ALA A 22 6.99 13.23 -0.08
C ALA A 22 5.50 12.80 -0.01
N THR A 23 5.18 11.56 0.36
CA THR A 23 3.79 11.07 0.44
C THR A 23 3.48 10.49 1.81
N ASP A 24 2.61 11.17 2.57
CA ASP A 24 2.03 10.80 3.89
C ASP A 24 1.95 9.30 4.20
N LEU A 25 1.55 8.49 3.22
CA LEU A 25 1.45 7.04 3.35
C LEU A 25 2.76 6.37 3.79
N PHE A 26 3.92 6.78 3.30
CA PHE A 26 5.19 6.20 3.74
C PHE A 26 5.47 6.48 5.21
N GLN A 27 5.29 7.73 5.65
CA GLN A 27 5.46 8.12 7.05
C GLN A 27 4.47 7.38 7.97
N PHE A 28 3.21 7.24 7.57
CA PHE A 28 2.21 6.51 8.37
C PHE A 28 2.45 5.01 8.37
N THR A 29 2.82 4.43 7.22
CA THR A 29 3.07 2.99 7.12
C THR A 29 4.34 2.57 7.85
N GLU A 30 5.35 3.45 7.99
CA GLU A 30 6.53 3.19 8.80
C GLU A 30 6.18 3.04 10.30
N VAL A 31 5.33 3.94 10.83
CA VAL A 31 4.83 3.85 12.21
C VAL A 31 4.02 2.57 12.42
N ILE A 32 3.15 2.21 11.48
CA ILE A 32 2.38 0.96 11.56
C ILE A 32 3.32 -0.25 11.48
N ASN A 33 4.30 -0.23 10.57
CA ASN A 33 5.21 -1.34 10.37
C ASN A 33 6.06 -1.65 11.61
N SER A 34 6.40 -0.63 12.39
CA SER A 34 7.17 -0.74 13.62
C SER A 34 6.34 -1.08 14.86
N SER A 35 5.03 -0.84 14.85
CA SER A 35 4.16 -1.03 16.02
C SER A 35 3.20 -2.21 15.92
N TYR A 36 2.82 -2.63 14.71
CA TYR A 36 1.83 -3.70 14.49
C TYR A 36 2.50 -5.05 14.21
N SER A 37 1.96 -6.10 14.81
CA SER A 37 2.17 -7.49 14.39
C SER A 37 1.61 -7.73 12.98
N TYR A 38 2.01 -8.84 12.36
CA TYR A 38 1.49 -9.21 11.04
C TYR A 38 -0.03 -9.33 11.03
N GLN A 39 -0.59 -9.99 12.05
CA GLN A 39 -2.03 -10.17 12.20
C GLN A 39 -2.78 -8.83 12.35
N GLU A 40 -2.19 -7.87 13.06
CA GLU A 40 -2.78 -6.53 13.19
C GLU A 40 -2.73 -5.78 11.84
N LYS A 41 -1.69 -5.96 11.04
CA LYS A 41 -1.62 -5.41 9.68
C LYS A 41 -2.68 -6.03 8.77
N GLU A 42 -2.89 -7.35 8.84
CA GLU A 42 -3.99 -8.01 8.13
C GLU A 42 -5.36 -7.44 8.55
N GLY A 43 -5.58 -7.24 9.85
CA GLY A 43 -6.80 -6.62 10.38
C GLY A 43 -6.99 -5.17 9.94
N LEU A 44 -5.91 -4.41 9.76
CA LEU A 44 -5.95 -3.08 9.19
C LEU A 44 -6.38 -3.12 7.72
N ILE A 45 -5.83 -4.03 6.92
CA ILE A 45 -6.24 -4.22 5.52
C ILE A 45 -7.72 -4.60 5.43
N GLU A 46 -8.22 -5.46 6.31
CA GLU A 46 -9.65 -5.78 6.39
C GLU A 46 -10.50 -4.55 6.72
N SER A 47 -10.03 -3.70 7.63
CA SER A 47 -10.73 -2.47 8.00
C SER A 47 -10.80 -1.49 6.82
N LEU A 48 -9.71 -1.38 6.04
CA LEU A 48 -9.69 -0.60 4.81
C LEU A 48 -10.67 -1.14 3.77
N TRP A 49 -10.78 -2.47 3.63
CA TRP A 49 -11.79 -3.08 2.77
C TRP A 49 -13.22 -2.76 3.23
N LYS A 50 -13.51 -2.79 4.53
CA LYS A 50 -14.84 -2.43 5.04
C LYS A 50 -15.22 -0.99 4.68
N VAL A 51 -14.26 -0.07 4.73
CA VAL A 51 -14.48 1.32 4.32
C VAL A 51 -14.70 1.41 2.81
N ALA A 52 -13.85 0.76 2.01
CA ALA A 52 -13.96 0.76 0.55
C ALA A 52 -15.24 0.08 0.02
N TYR A 53 -15.86 -0.82 0.79
CA TYR A 53 -17.13 -1.45 0.43
C TYR A 53 -18.36 -0.74 1.04
N SER A 54 -18.18 0.37 1.77
CA SER A 54 -19.24 0.99 2.56
C SER A 54 -20.38 1.60 1.73
N ASP A 55 -20.15 1.91 0.46
CA ASP A 55 -21.13 2.42 -0.49
C ASP A 55 -21.66 1.34 -1.46
N ASN A 56 -21.37 0.07 -1.16
CA ASN A 56 -21.66 -1.11 -1.98
C ASN A 56 -21.02 -1.11 -3.39
N GLN A 57 -20.09 -0.20 -3.69
CA GLN A 57 -19.42 -0.12 -4.99
C GLN A 57 -17.91 0.13 -4.83
N LEU A 58 -17.13 -0.95 -4.86
CA LEU A 58 -15.67 -0.83 -4.91
C LEU A 58 -15.23 -0.31 -6.28
N ASP A 59 -14.57 0.86 -6.30
CA ASP A 59 -13.94 1.38 -7.51
C ASP A 59 -12.44 0.99 -7.64
N LYS A 60 -11.89 1.20 -8.84
CA LYS A 60 -10.51 0.83 -9.18
C LYS A 60 -9.45 1.65 -8.42
N TYR A 61 -9.76 2.87 -8.02
CA TYR A 61 -8.85 3.75 -7.27
C TYR A 61 -8.80 3.33 -5.81
N GLU A 62 -9.92 2.96 -5.22
CA GLU A 62 -9.99 2.42 -3.86
C GLU A 62 -9.22 1.10 -3.77
N GLU A 63 -9.49 0.16 -4.68
CA GLU A 63 -8.74 -1.11 -4.74
C GLU A 63 -7.24 -0.86 -4.90
N HIS A 64 -6.86 0.07 -5.77
CA HIS A 64 -5.46 0.43 -5.98
C HIS A 64 -4.83 1.09 -4.73
N MET A 65 -5.58 1.89 -3.98
CA MET A 65 -5.12 2.51 -2.74
C MET A 65 -4.91 1.47 -1.64
N VAL A 66 -5.88 0.57 -1.40
CA VAL A 66 -5.74 -0.50 -0.41
C VAL A 66 -4.60 -1.44 -0.81
N ARG A 67 -4.45 -1.74 -2.10
CA ARG A 67 -3.30 -2.50 -2.62
C ARG A 67 -1.98 -1.81 -2.30
N ARG A 68 -1.86 -0.52 -2.61
CA ARG A 68 -0.63 0.24 -2.33
C ARG A 68 -0.31 0.23 -0.84
N ILE A 69 -1.29 0.39 0.04
CA ILE A 69 -1.10 0.31 1.49
C ILE A 69 -0.65 -1.10 1.91
N ALA A 70 -1.26 -2.16 1.37
CA ALA A 70 -0.86 -3.54 1.66
C ALA A 70 0.60 -3.82 1.25
N ASP A 71 1.02 -3.32 0.09
CA ASP A 71 2.40 -3.44 -0.39
C ASP A 71 3.38 -2.69 0.55
N LEU A 72 3.00 -1.52 1.05
CA LEU A 72 3.79 -0.73 2.01
C LEU A 72 3.84 -1.35 3.41
N LEU A 73 2.82 -2.11 3.80
CA LEU A 73 2.75 -2.82 5.08
C LEU A 73 3.35 -4.23 5.02
N TYR A 74 3.90 -4.63 3.86
CA TYR A 74 4.48 -5.95 3.61
C TYR A 74 3.48 -7.10 3.84
N VAL A 75 2.20 -6.88 3.56
CA VAL A 75 1.18 -7.93 3.62
C VAL A 75 1.27 -8.79 2.37
N ALA A 76 1.35 -10.11 2.54
CA ALA A 76 1.47 -11.03 1.42
C ALA A 76 0.25 -10.93 0.49
N HIS A 77 0.49 -11.10 -0.81
CA HIS A 77 -0.58 -11.01 -1.80
C HIS A 77 -1.72 -12.01 -1.54
N SER A 78 -1.40 -13.22 -1.06
CA SER A 78 -2.40 -14.22 -0.66
C SER A 78 -3.36 -13.68 0.40
N ASP A 79 -2.83 -12.98 1.40
CA ASP A 79 -3.57 -12.54 2.58
C ASP A 79 -4.36 -11.28 2.27
N PHE A 80 -3.83 -10.42 1.41
CA PHE A 80 -4.57 -9.33 0.77
C PHE A 80 -5.80 -9.82 0.00
N MET A 81 -5.66 -10.89 -0.79
CA MET A 81 -6.79 -11.45 -1.54
C MET A 81 -7.80 -12.15 -0.62
N GLN A 82 -7.33 -12.85 0.40
CA GLN A 82 -8.20 -13.48 1.39
C GLN A 82 -9.00 -12.46 2.20
N SER A 83 -8.36 -11.38 2.68
CA SER A 83 -9.04 -10.30 3.41
C SER A 83 -10.14 -9.64 2.58
N LYS A 84 -9.88 -9.38 1.29
CA LYS A 84 -10.91 -8.89 0.34
C LYS A 84 -12.10 -9.84 0.27
N ASN A 85 -11.85 -11.14 0.12
CA ASN A 85 -12.90 -12.16 0.04
C ASN A 85 -13.72 -12.27 1.33
N ARG A 86 -13.08 -12.17 2.50
CA ARG A 86 -13.76 -12.20 3.81
C ARG A 86 -14.75 -11.03 3.97
N ILE A 87 -14.35 -9.83 3.58
CA ILE A 87 -15.21 -8.64 3.69
C ILE A 87 -16.32 -8.67 2.63
N LYS A 88 -16.01 -9.04 1.39
CA LYS A 88 -17.02 -9.18 0.33
C LYS A 88 -18.13 -10.17 0.69
N ALA A 89 -17.84 -11.21 1.46
CA ALA A 89 -18.85 -12.16 1.94
C ALA A 89 -19.73 -11.62 3.08
N SER A 90 -19.31 -10.52 3.72
CA SER A 90 -19.98 -9.89 4.86
C SER A 90 -20.83 -8.66 4.48
N CYS A 91 -20.75 -8.20 3.23
CA CYS A 91 -21.53 -7.11 2.65
C CYS A 91 -22.64 -7.66 1.76
#